data_AF-A0A349GP65-F1
#
_entry.id   AF-A0A349GP65-F1
#
_cell.length_a   1.000
_cell.length_b   1.000
_cell.length_c   1.000
_cell.angle_alpha   90.00
_cell.angle_beta   90.00
_cell.angle_gamma   90.00
#
_symmetry.space_group_name_H-M   'P 1'
#
loop_
_entity.id
_entity.type
_entity.pdbx_description
1 polymer ?
#
loop_
_entity_poly.entity_id
_entity_poly.type
_entity_poly.pdbx_seq_one_letter_code
_entity_poly.pdbx_strand_id
1 'polypeptide(L)'
;MLDAPPDDIVFCTIGMDFGGNGSAHAMICTGFTKSLEKVIILDEYYRKEIISPAELENDVCRFIRRCQQKYRVYDMYCDSAEQVLIKGIKSAVIHEHIPINVHNARKSEIIGRIRFFSSLMAQNRFLVMKQCTHLIEALQSAVWDSKSIKDVRLDNGEYNIDSLDALEYSAEPFMNDILSIHK
;
A
#
# COMPACT_ATOMS: atom_id res chain seq x y z
N MET A 1 2.59 -8.94 -14.38
CA MET A 1 3.67 -9.03 -13.38
C MET A 1 5.01 -8.72 -14.03
N LEU A 2 6.00 -8.25 -13.28
CA LEU A 2 7.32 -7.83 -13.77
C LEU A 2 8.46 -8.50 -12.98
N ASP A 3 9.58 -8.79 -13.66
CA ASP A 3 10.81 -9.31 -13.04
C ASP A 3 11.78 -8.19 -12.61
N ALA A 4 11.70 -7.03 -13.28
CA ALA A 4 12.52 -5.85 -13.02
C ALA A 4 11.66 -4.58 -13.02
N PRO A 5 11.98 -3.56 -12.19
CA PRO A 5 11.25 -2.30 -12.20
C PRO A 5 11.51 -1.54 -13.51
N PRO A 6 10.51 -0.84 -14.09
CA PRO A 6 10.73 0.00 -15.25
C PRO A 6 11.59 1.24 -14.94
N ASP A 7 12.36 1.69 -15.94
CA ASP A 7 13.27 2.82 -15.78
C ASP A 7 12.57 4.20 -15.75
N ASP A 8 11.28 4.26 -16.05
CA ASP A 8 10.50 5.50 -16.17
C ASP A 8 9.65 5.83 -14.92
N ILE A 9 9.90 5.15 -13.80
CA ILE A 9 9.34 5.51 -12.49
C ILE A 9 9.85 6.90 -12.07
N VAL A 10 8.93 7.81 -11.77
CA VAL A 10 9.27 9.21 -11.44
C VAL A 10 9.35 9.43 -9.93
N PHE A 11 8.39 8.88 -9.19
CA PHE A 11 8.33 8.93 -7.74
C PHE A 11 7.56 7.74 -7.20
N CYS A 12 7.64 7.55 -5.88
CA CYS A 12 6.97 6.47 -5.18
C CYS A 12 6.37 6.95 -3.86
N THR A 13 5.39 6.19 -3.39
CA THR A 13 4.76 6.34 -2.08
C THR A 13 4.75 5.00 -1.36
N ILE A 14 4.56 5.05 -0.05
CA ILE A 14 4.29 3.86 0.76
C ILE A 14 2.89 3.96 1.33
N GLY A 15 2.12 2.87 1.26
CA GLY A 15 0.91 2.71 2.07
C GLY A 15 1.16 1.69 3.18
N MET A 16 0.53 1.90 4.33
CA MET A 16 0.65 1.01 5.49
C MET A 16 -0.70 0.76 6.14
N ASP A 17 -0.98 -0.52 6.40
CA ASP A 17 -2.10 -0.96 7.20
C ASP A 17 -1.61 -1.62 8.51
N PHE A 18 -2.31 -1.35 9.60
CA PHE A 18 -1.93 -1.83 10.93
C PHE A 18 -2.73 -3.09 11.28
N GLY A 19 -2.03 -4.18 11.62
CA GLY A 19 -2.62 -5.40 12.16
C GLY A 19 -2.03 -5.79 13.51
N GLY A 20 -1.81 -7.10 13.72
CA GLY A 20 -1.17 -7.64 14.91
C GLY A 20 -2.10 -8.37 15.89
N ASN A 21 -3.37 -8.58 15.54
CA ASN A 21 -4.29 -9.43 16.31
C ASN A 21 -5.26 -10.19 15.39
N GLY A 22 -4.76 -11.24 14.73
CA GLY A 22 -5.49 -11.99 13.71
C GLY A 22 -5.33 -11.43 12.28
N SER A 23 -4.94 -10.16 12.17
CA SER A 23 -4.51 -9.48 10.93
C SER A 23 -3.00 -9.19 10.91
N ALA A 24 -2.46 -8.81 9.77
CA ALA A 24 -1.04 -8.50 9.57
C ALA A 24 -0.75 -7.01 9.51
N HIS A 25 0.45 -6.61 9.91
CA HIS A 25 1.03 -5.36 9.46
C HIS A 25 1.47 -5.51 8.00
N ALA A 26 1.00 -4.62 7.14
CA ALA A 26 1.35 -4.62 5.72
C ALA A 26 1.86 -3.25 5.28
N MET A 27 2.90 -3.24 4.44
CA MET A 27 3.36 -2.04 3.76
C MET A 27 3.59 -2.31 2.27
N ILE A 28 3.17 -1.39 1.42
CA ILE A 28 3.30 -1.48 -0.04
C ILE A 28 4.04 -0.25 -0.56
N CYS A 29 5.13 -0.48 -1.29
CA CYS A 29 5.83 0.58 -2.02
C CYS A 29 5.30 0.65 -3.46
N THR A 30 4.67 1.76 -3.81
CA THR A 30 4.03 1.98 -5.10
C THR A 30 4.79 3.04 -5.89
N GLY A 31 5.20 2.70 -7.11
CA GLY A 31 5.82 3.61 -8.07
C GLY A 31 4.82 4.10 -9.11
N PHE A 32 5.00 5.36 -9.51
CA PHE A 32 4.24 6.01 -10.56
C PHE A 32 5.18 6.39 -11.70
N THR A 33 4.83 5.97 -12.93
CA THR A 33 5.62 6.31 -14.11
C THR A 33 5.36 7.73 -14.59
N LYS A 34 6.10 8.16 -15.62
CA LYS A 34 5.88 9.45 -16.28
C LYS A 34 4.41 9.65 -16.64
N SER A 35 3.93 10.87 -16.44
CA SER A 35 2.54 11.25 -16.67
C SER A 35 1.52 10.41 -15.89
N LEU A 36 1.92 9.72 -14.80
CA LEU A 36 1.11 8.76 -14.04
C LEU A 36 0.43 7.71 -14.94
N GLU A 37 1.10 7.30 -16.03
CA GLU A 37 0.57 6.34 -16.98
C GLU A 37 0.36 4.97 -16.31
N LYS A 38 1.29 4.54 -15.44
CA LYS A 38 1.24 3.23 -14.78
C LYS A 38 1.44 3.36 -13.29
N VAL A 39 0.76 2.47 -12.57
CA VAL A 39 0.91 2.23 -11.13
C VAL A 39 1.58 0.87 -10.96
N ILE A 40 2.73 0.86 -10.30
CA ILE A 40 3.59 -0.32 -10.22
C ILE A 40 3.90 -0.62 -8.76
N ILE A 41 3.66 -1.85 -8.32
CA ILE A 41 4.03 -2.27 -6.98
C ILE A 41 5.45 -2.82 -7.00
N LEU A 42 6.34 -2.15 -6.27
CA LEU A 42 7.78 -2.32 -6.37
C LEU A 42 8.37 -3.21 -5.27
N ASP A 43 7.77 -3.14 -4.08
CA ASP A 43 8.21 -3.87 -2.90
C ASP A 43 7.05 -4.02 -1.92
N GLU A 44 7.12 -5.04 -1.07
CA GLU A 44 6.13 -5.29 -0.03
C GLU A 44 6.79 -5.69 1.30
N TYR A 45 6.06 -5.47 2.38
CA TYR A 45 6.34 -6.00 3.70
C TYR A 45 5.05 -6.57 4.26
N TYR A 46 5.15 -7.72 4.93
CA TYR A 46 4.03 -8.42 5.51
C TYR A 46 4.46 -9.14 6.78
N ARG A 47 3.75 -8.93 7.90
CA ARG A 47 4.02 -9.59 9.18
C ARG A 47 2.74 -9.82 10.00
N LYS A 48 2.37 -11.08 10.19
CA LYS A 48 1.22 -11.51 11.02
C LYS A 48 1.50 -11.59 12.52
N GLU A 49 2.78 -11.62 12.89
CA GLU A 49 3.19 -11.80 14.28
C GLU A 49 2.75 -10.62 15.15
N ILE A 50 2.31 -10.91 16.38
CA ILE A 50 2.09 -9.88 17.39
C ILE A 50 3.44 -9.36 17.85
N ILE A 51 3.69 -8.09 17.62
CA ILE A 51 4.99 -7.46 17.89
C ILE A 51 4.83 -6.21 18.73
N SER A 52 5.90 -5.81 19.41
CA SER A 52 5.90 -4.56 20.14
C SER A 52 5.87 -3.36 19.20
N PRO A 53 5.38 -2.20 19.66
CA PRO A 53 5.44 -0.95 18.87
C PRO A 53 6.86 -0.61 18.42
N ALA A 54 7.88 -0.84 19.26
CA ALA A 54 9.28 -0.57 18.92
C ALA A 54 9.81 -1.48 17.79
N GLU A 55 9.39 -2.75 17.76
CA GLU A 55 9.71 -3.64 16.65
C GLU A 55 9.03 -3.17 15.36
N LEU A 56 7.76 -2.76 15.43
CA LEU A 56 7.04 -2.22 14.28
C LEU A 56 7.70 -0.95 13.74
N GLU A 57 8.06 -0.02 14.62
CA GLU A 57 8.78 1.22 14.27
C GLU A 57 10.11 0.91 13.55
N ASN A 58 10.87 -0.05 14.05
CA ASN A 58 12.10 -0.51 13.40
C ASN A 58 11.84 -1.16 12.04
N ASP A 59 10.79 -1.99 11.93
CA ASP A 59 10.40 -2.63 10.67
C ASP A 59 10.02 -1.60 9.61
N VAL A 60 9.22 -0.59 10.00
CA VAL A 60 8.84 0.54 9.16
C VAL A 60 10.07 1.30 8.69
N CYS A 61 10.97 1.68 9.59
CA CYS A 61 12.21 2.39 9.26
C CYS A 61 13.09 1.58 8.28
N ARG A 62 13.22 0.27 8.49
CA ARG A 62 13.96 -0.63 7.60
C ARG A 62 13.33 -0.72 6.22
N PHE A 63 12.01 -0.86 6.15
CA PHE A 63 11.29 -0.93 4.88
C PHE A 63 11.41 0.37 4.08
N ILE A 64 11.24 1.53 4.72
CA ILE A 64 11.40 2.84 4.07
C ILE A 64 12.81 2.98 3.50
N ARG A 65 13.85 2.69 4.29
CA ARG A 65 15.24 2.75 3.83
C ARG A 65 15.50 1.82 2.65
N ARG A 66 14.97 0.58 2.69
CA ARG A 66 15.08 -0.39 1.58
C ARG A 66 14.47 0.16 0.29
N CYS A 67 13.33 0.85 0.38
CA CYS A 67 12.69 1.48 -0.77
C CYS A 67 13.47 2.71 -1.26
N GLN A 68 13.90 3.59 -0.35
CA GLN A 68 14.65 4.82 -0.66
C GLN A 68 16.04 4.57 -1.26
N GLN A 69 16.64 3.39 -1.02
CA GLN A 69 17.88 2.98 -1.68
C GLN A 69 17.72 2.80 -3.19
N LYS A 70 16.51 2.52 -3.67
CA LYS A 70 16.23 2.20 -5.08
C LYS A 70 15.39 3.26 -5.77
N TYR A 71 14.52 3.93 -5.02
CA TYR A 71 13.47 4.77 -5.57
C TYR A 71 13.32 6.09 -4.83
N ARG A 72 12.71 7.07 -5.49
CA ARG A 72 12.37 8.36 -4.91
C ARG A 72 11.08 8.26 -4.10
N VAL A 73 11.21 7.87 -2.83
CA VAL A 73 10.08 7.76 -1.89
C VAL A 73 10.07 8.94 -0.94
N TYR A 74 8.98 9.70 -0.93
CA TYR A 74 8.87 10.93 -0.11
C TYR A 74 7.69 10.90 0.87
N ASP A 75 6.67 10.10 0.61
CA ASP A 75 5.43 10.10 1.38
C ASP A 75 4.99 8.68 1.75
N MET A 76 4.53 8.53 2.99
CA MET A 76 3.92 7.34 3.54
C MET A 76 2.49 7.67 4.02
N TYR A 77 1.53 6.81 3.73
CA TYR A 77 0.13 6.94 4.13
C TYR A 77 -0.25 5.75 5.00
N CYS A 78 -0.40 5.99 6.30
CA CYS A 78 -0.75 4.97 7.28
C CYS A 78 -2.26 4.94 7.51
N ASP A 79 -2.82 3.76 7.81
CA ASP A 79 -4.18 3.63 8.29
C ASP A 79 -4.44 4.61 9.45
N SER A 80 -5.46 5.45 9.28
CA SER A 80 -5.76 6.57 10.14
C SER A 80 -6.45 6.18 11.46
N ALA A 81 -6.84 4.92 11.66
CA ALA A 81 -7.44 4.46 12.91
C ALA A 81 -6.43 4.44 14.08
N GLU A 82 -5.17 4.08 13.82
CA GLU A 82 -4.15 3.83 14.86
C GLU A 82 -3.23 5.03 15.13
N GLN A 83 -3.80 6.14 15.60
CA GLN A 83 -3.08 7.41 15.77
C GLN A 83 -1.86 7.33 16.72
N VAL A 84 -1.89 6.43 17.71
CA VAL A 84 -0.76 6.21 18.63
C VAL A 84 0.43 5.61 17.89
N LEU A 85 0.20 4.58 17.05
CA LEU A 85 1.26 3.94 16.25
C LEU A 85 1.82 4.91 15.22
N ILE A 86 0.96 5.72 14.57
CA ILE A 86 1.41 6.76 13.63
C ILE A 86 2.34 7.76 14.32
N LYS A 87 2.03 8.18 15.56
CA LYS A 87 2.90 9.09 16.32
C LYS A 87 4.24 8.44 16.68
N GLY A 88 4.24 7.15 17.02
CA GLY A 88 5.45 6.35 17.23
C GLY A 88 6.34 6.33 15.98
N ILE A 89 5.77 5.96 14.83
CA ILE A 89 6.45 5.95 13.54
C ILE A 89 7.03 7.32 13.19
N LYS A 90 6.26 8.41 13.36
CA LYS A 90 6.75 9.78 13.14
C LYS A 90 7.97 10.10 14.00
N SER A 91 7.95 9.69 15.26
CA SER A 91 9.07 9.89 16.17
C SER A 91 10.29 9.06 15.76
N ALA A 92 10.07 7.81 15.35
CA ALA A 92 11.12 6.89 14.90
C ALA A 92 11.80 7.39 13.62
N VAL A 93 11.06 7.80 12.59
CA VAL A 93 11.66 8.29 11.34
C VAL A 93 12.46 9.58 11.55
N ILE A 94 12.01 10.46 12.46
CA ILE A 94 12.76 11.67 12.86
C ILE A 94 14.06 11.29 13.57
N HIS A 95 13.99 10.41 14.57
CA HIS A 95 15.16 9.92 15.31
C HIS A 95 16.19 9.26 14.38
N GLU A 96 15.71 8.47 13.43
CA GLU A 96 16.51 7.73 12.45
C GLU A 96 16.95 8.58 11.25
N HIS A 97 16.63 9.88 11.23
CA HIS A 97 16.95 10.84 10.17
C HIS A 97 16.51 10.35 8.77
N ILE A 98 15.34 9.71 8.68
CA ILE A 98 14.77 9.20 7.44
C ILE A 98 13.93 10.32 6.80
N PRO A 99 14.28 10.80 5.59
CA PRO A 99 13.58 11.91 4.94
C PRO A 99 12.28 11.43 4.29
N ILE A 100 11.22 11.31 5.08
CA ILE A 100 9.89 10.90 4.62
C ILE A 100 8.79 11.65 5.38
N ASN A 101 7.70 11.99 4.69
CA ASN A 101 6.51 12.54 5.31
C ASN A 101 5.55 11.40 5.65
N VAL A 102 5.04 11.39 6.89
CA VAL A 102 4.09 10.37 7.36
C VAL A 102 2.70 11.01 7.51
N HIS A 103 1.75 10.51 6.74
CA HIS A 103 0.39 11.03 6.63
C HIS A 103 -0.64 10.00 7.10
N ASN A 104 -1.84 10.50 7.42
CA ASN A 104 -3.02 9.65 7.52
C ASN A 104 -3.52 9.32 6.11
N ALA A 105 -3.88 8.06 5.87
CA ALA A 105 -4.63 7.66 4.68
C ALA A 105 -6.01 8.36 4.65
N ARG A 106 -6.52 8.69 3.46
CA ARG A 106 -7.82 9.39 3.33
C ARG A 106 -8.98 8.43 3.63
N LYS A 107 -8.82 7.14 3.33
CA LYS A 107 -9.82 6.08 3.50
C LYS A 107 -11.15 6.43 2.81
N SER A 108 -11.07 6.87 1.55
CA SER A 108 -12.21 7.00 0.64
C SER A 108 -12.94 5.67 0.47
N GLU A 109 -14.14 5.65 -0.09
CA GLU A 109 -14.95 4.42 -0.15
C GLU A 109 -14.18 3.23 -0.77
N ILE A 110 -14.15 2.10 -0.06
CA ILE A 110 -13.43 0.87 -0.46
C ILE A 110 -13.80 0.46 -1.89
N ILE A 111 -15.10 0.49 -2.23
CA ILE A 111 -15.57 0.14 -3.57
C ILE A 111 -15.00 1.03 -4.67
N GLY A 112 -14.77 2.32 -4.38
CA GLY A 112 -14.13 3.25 -5.31
C GLY A 112 -12.67 2.88 -5.58
N ARG A 113 -11.94 2.47 -4.54
CA ARG A 113 -10.54 2.03 -4.64
C ARG A 113 -10.42 0.69 -5.39
N ILE A 114 -11.31 -0.27 -5.11
CA ILE A 114 -11.39 -1.54 -5.85
C ILE A 114 -11.66 -1.29 -7.33
N ARG A 115 -12.63 -0.43 -7.67
CA ARG A 115 -12.98 -0.09 -9.06
C ARG A 115 -11.82 0.61 -9.77
N PHE A 116 -11.08 1.46 -9.06
CA PHE A 116 -9.87 2.10 -9.59
C PHE A 116 -8.80 1.08 -10.02
N PHE A 117 -8.39 0.19 -9.11
CA PHE A 117 -7.37 -0.81 -9.44
C PHE A 117 -7.86 -1.80 -10.51
N SER A 118 -9.12 -2.23 -10.44
CA SER A 118 -9.74 -3.07 -11.47
C SER A 118 -9.70 -2.41 -12.86
N SER A 119 -9.98 -1.10 -12.93
CA SER A 119 -9.91 -0.34 -14.18
C SER A 119 -8.49 -0.24 -14.73
N LEU A 120 -7.49 0.00 -13.86
CA LEU A 120 -6.09 0.02 -14.28
C LEU A 120 -5.60 -1.35 -14.75
N MET A 121 -6.02 -2.43 -14.09
CA MET A 121 -5.71 -3.80 -14.54
C MET A 121 -6.28 -4.07 -15.94
N ALA A 122 -7.54 -3.71 -16.18
CA ALA A 122 -8.19 -3.86 -17.49
C ALA A 122 -7.48 -3.08 -18.61
N GLN A 123 -6.79 -1.98 -18.26
CA GLN A 123 -6.00 -1.17 -19.18
C GLN A 123 -4.53 -1.57 -19.26
N ASN A 124 -4.10 -2.62 -18.56
CA ASN A 124 -2.68 -3.00 -18.42
C ASN A 124 -1.80 -1.87 -17.85
N ARG A 125 -2.37 -1.04 -16.97
CA ARG A 125 -1.73 0.10 -16.29
C ARG A 125 -1.41 -0.18 -14.82
N PHE A 126 -1.88 -1.30 -14.28
CA PHE A 126 -1.48 -1.79 -12.95
C PHE A 126 -0.54 -2.98 -13.10
N LEU A 127 0.66 -2.87 -12.54
CA LEU A 127 1.69 -3.91 -12.62
C LEU A 127 2.23 -4.22 -11.22
N VAL A 128 2.62 -5.47 -10.99
CA VAL A 128 3.14 -5.95 -9.71
C VAL A 128 4.46 -6.67 -9.97
N MET A 129 5.48 -6.32 -9.21
CA MET A 129 6.75 -7.04 -9.20
C MET A 129 6.56 -8.46 -8.64
N LYS A 130 7.15 -9.47 -9.27
CA LYS A 130 6.87 -10.89 -8.93
C LYS A 130 7.23 -11.27 -7.50
N GLN A 131 8.18 -10.57 -6.87
CA GLN A 131 8.54 -10.82 -5.47
C GLN A 131 7.45 -10.39 -4.47
N CYS A 132 6.46 -9.59 -4.89
CA CYS A 132 5.37 -9.14 -4.02
C CYS A 132 4.30 -10.23 -3.88
N THR A 133 4.69 -11.38 -3.34
CA THR A 133 3.88 -12.60 -3.29
C THR A 133 2.64 -12.46 -2.43
N HIS A 134 2.72 -11.76 -1.30
CA HIS A 134 1.58 -11.57 -0.39
C HIS A 134 0.51 -10.69 -1.00
N LEU A 135 0.89 -9.61 -1.68
CA LEU A 135 -0.07 -8.78 -2.42
C LEU A 135 -0.66 -9.55 -3.60
N ILE A 136 0.13 -10.33 -4.34
CA ILE A 136 -0.38 -11.14 -5.45
C ILE A 136 -1.43 -12.13 -4.93
N GLU A 137 -1.14 -12.84 -3.84
CA GLU A 137 -2.09 -13.76 -3.20
C GLU A 137 -3.35 -13.03 -2.73
N ALA A 138 -3.20 -11.85 -2.11
CA ALA A 138 -4.33 -11.03 -1.67
C ALA A 138 -5.24 -10.62 -2.84
N LEU A 139 -4.65 -10.15 -3.94
CA LEU A 139 -5.37 -9.76 -5.16
C LEU A 139 -6.11 -10.95 -5.80
N GLN A 140 -5.52 -12.15 -5.74
CA GLN A 140 -6.10 -13.36 -6.33
C GLN A 140 -7.20 -13.99 -5.47
N SER A 141 -7.16 -13.78 -4.15
CA SER A 141 -8.06 -14.43 -3.19
C SER A 141 -9.23 -13.55 -2.75
N ALA A 142 -9.17 -12.23 -2.97
CA ALA A 142 -10.24 -11.32 -2.58
C ALA A 142 -11.59 -11.66 -3.22
N VAL A 143 -12.63 -11.72 -2.41
CA VAL A 143 -14.00 -12.02 -2.84
C VAL A 143 -15.02 -11.02 -2.30
N TRP A 144 -16.18 -10.96 -2.95
CA TRP A 144 -17.34 -10.22 -2.45
C TRP A 144 -18.03 -11.00 -1.33
N ASP A 145 -18.60 -10.28 -0.36
CA ASP A 145 -19.46 -10.88 0.66
C ASP A 145 -20.76 -11.35 0.01
N SER A 146 -20.87 -12.67 -0.19
CA SER A 146 -22.07 -13.32 -0.74
C SER A 146 -23.35 -13.09 0.07
N LYS A 147 -23.25 -12.65 1.31
CA LYS A 147 -24.41 -12.32 2.17
C LYS A 147 -24.91 -10.88 1.97
N SER A 148 -24.12 -10.05 1.29
CA SER A 148 -24.47 -8.66 0.98
C SER A 148 -25.10 -8.55 -0.40
N ILE A 149 -26.16 -7.74 -0.50
CA ILE A 149 -26.74 -7.34 -1.79
C ILE A 149 -25.98 -6.19 -2.47
N LYS A 150 -25.08 -5.53 -1.72
CA LYS A 150 -24.20 -4.46 -2.20
C LYS A 150 -22.80 -5.02 -2.43
N ASP A 151 -22.04 -4.38 -3.31
CA ASP A 151 -20.60 -4.66 -3.51
C ASP A 151 -19.81 -4.35 -2.22
N VAL A 152 -19.63 -5.35 -1.37
CA VAL A 152 -18.87 -5.27 -0.11
C VAL A 152 -17.79 -6.34 -0.18
N ARG A 153 -16.52 -5.94 -0.09
CA ARG A 153 -15.41 -6.90 -0.02
C ARG A 153 -15.55 -7.69 1.28
N LEU A 154 -15.48 -9.01 1.20
CA LEU A 154 -15.55 -9.86 2.39
C LEU A 154 -14.29 -9.64 3.21
N ASP A 155 -14.47 -9.25 4.46
CA ASP A 155 -13.40 -9.08 5.44
C ASP A 155 -13.82 -9.71 6.76
N ASN A 156 -13.49 -10.99 6.90
CA ASN A 156 -13.80 -11.82 8.07
C ASN A 156 -12.52 -12.38 8.72
N GLY A 157 -11.35 -11.88 8.34
CA GLY A 157 -10.03 -12.36 8.78
C GLY A 157 -9.50 -13.60 8.05
N GLU A 158 -10.24 -14.19 7.11
CA GLU A 158 -9.73 -15.34 6.31
C GLU A 158 -8.82 -14.91 5.16
N TYR A 159 -9.00 -13.68 4.67
CA TYR A 159 -8.31 -13.14 3.49
C TYR A 159 -7.29 -12.08 3.90
N ASN A 160 -6.23 -11.92 3.12
CA ASN A 160 -5.21 -10.90 3.33
C ASN A 160 -5.71 -9.52 2.85
N ILE A 161 -6.63 -8.93 3.61
CA ILE A 161 -7.16 -7.59 3.32
C ILE A 161 -6.14 -6.51 3.65
N ASP A 162 -5.26 -6.74 4.64
CA ASP A 162 -4.24 -5.79 5.08
C ASP A 162 -3.32 -5.34 3.93
N SER A 163 -2.91 -6.28 3.06
CA SER A 163 -2.08 -5.96 1.88
C SER A 163 -2.85 -5.16 0.84
N LEU A 164 -4.16 -5.38 0.69
CA LEU A 164 -5.01 -4.61 -0.21
C LEU A 164 -5.24 -3.20 0.32
N ASP A 165 -5.47 -3.05 1.62
CA ASP A 165 -5.63 -1.73 2.24
C ASP A 165 -4.34 -0.93 2.18
N ALA A 166 -3.18 -1.53 2.48
CA ALA A 166 -1.88 -0.90 2.29
C ALA A 166 -1.63 -0.49 0.83
N LEU A 167 -1.99 -1.34 -0.15
CA LEU A 167 -1.96 -0.99 -1.57
C LEU A 167 -2.82 0.24 -1.86
N GLU A 168 -4.05 0.24 -1.38
CA GLU A 168 -5.02 1.28 -1.67
C GLU A 168 -4.61 2.63 -1.07
N TYR A 169 -4.12 2.65 0.18
CA TYR A 169 -3.62 3.87 0.83
C TYR A 169 -2.41 4.46 0.12
N SER A 170 -1.56 3.62 -0.49
CA SER A 170 -0.37 4.08 -1.21
C SER A 170 -0.72 4.90 -2.46
N ALA A 171 -1.84 4.60 -3.14
CA ALA A 171 -2.21 5.23 -4.41
C ALA A 171 -3.34 6.24 -4.30
N GLU A 172 -4.18 6.14 -3.27
CA GLU A 172 -5.35 6.98 -3.03
C GLU A 172 -5.12 8.49 -3.19
N PRO A 173 -3.99 9.08 -2.76
CA PRO A 173 -3.73 10.50 -2.94
C PRO A 173 -3.77 10.97 -4.40
N PHE A 174 -3.38 10.08 -5.33
CA PHE A 174 -3.17 10.35 -6.76
C PHE A 174 -4.23 9.72 -7.68
N MET A 175 -5.20 8.98 -7.13
CA MET A 175 -6.21 8.27 -7.93
C MET A 175 -6.97 9.19 -8.90
N ASN A 176 -7.36 10.39 -8.45
CA ASN A 176 -8.09 11.34 -9.29
C ASN A 176 -7.24 11.84 -10.47
N ASP A 177 -5.96 12.08 -10.24
CA ASP A 177 -5.02 12.52 -11.28
C ASP A 177 -4.74 11.39 -12.28
N ILE A 178 -4.62 10.15 -11.80
CA ILE A 178 -4.41 8.96 -12.64
C ILE A 178 -5.61 8.71 -13.57
N LEU A 179 -6.82 8.97 -13.09
CA LEU A 179 -8.06 8.81 -13.85
C LEU A 179 -8.31 9.97 -14.83
N SER A 180 -7.77 11.16 -14.58
CA SER A 180 -8.01 12.33 -15.43
C SER A 180 -7.20 12.33 -16.73
N ILE A 181 -6.11 11.56 -16.81
CA ILE A 181 -5.23 11.46 -18.00
C ILE A 181 -5.96 10.96 -19.26
N HIS A 182 -7.06 10.21 -19.09
CA HIS A 182 -7.80 9.61 -20.20
C HIS A 182 -9.26 10.08 -20.27
N LYS A 183 -9.57 11.24 -19.68
CA LYS A 183 -10.84 11.95 -19.91
C LYS A 183 -10.67 12.96 -21.03
#